data_AF-A0AAV8VMR5-F1
#
_entry.id   AF-A0AAV8VMR5-F1
#
_cell.length_a   1.000
_cell.length_b   1.000
_cell.length_c   1.000
_cell.angle_alpha   90.00
_cell.angle_beta   90.00
_cell.angle_gamma   90.00
#
_symmetry.space_group_name_H-M   'P 1'
#
loop_
_entity.id
_entity.type
_entity.pdbx_description
1 polymer ?
#
loop_
_entity_poly.entity_id
_entity_poly.type
_entity_poly.pdbx_seq_one_letter_code
_entity_poly.pdbx_strand_id
1 'polypeptide(L)'
;MVNLAYPTAPAEVIEQLSVSSFIEGLRDPEIGQLVRLARHKSISEALAQALEIEAAKQASRGTGKVRQVKTYQYQDRERKMQKPNKNLIDSIKDVLEKFNYGQNS
;
A
#
# COMPACT_ATOMS: atom_id res chain seq x y z
N MET A 1 13.36 10.93 -34.42
CA MET A 1 12.85 12.31 -34.31
C MET A 1 13.99 13.31 -34.12
N VAL A 2 14.86 13.21 -33.10
CA VAL A 2 15.95 14.19 -32.85
C VAL A 2 16.95 14.32 -34.00
N ASN A 3 17.43 13.19 -34.55
CA ASN A 3 18.39 13.21 -35.66
C ASN A 3 17.80 13.83 -36.97
N LEU A 4 16.48 13.78 -37.13
CA LEU A 4 15.78 14.40 -38.27
C LEU A 4 15.53 15.90 -38.04
N ALA A 5 15.33 16.30 -36.79
CA ALA A 5 15.11 17.70 -36.41
C ALA A 5 16.41 18.52 -36.41
N TYR A 6 17.54 17.88 -36.12
CA TYR A 6 18.85 18.54 -36.00
C TYR A 6 19.94 17.84 -36.83
N PRO A 7 19.82 17.79 -38.16
CA PRO A 7 20.73 17.04 -39.02
C PRO A 7 22.16 17.60 -39.06
N THR A 8 22.35 18.87 -38.68
CA THR A 8 23.66 19.54 -38.66
C THR A 8 24.26 19.65 -37.25
N ALA A 9 23.55 19.18 -36.22
CA ALA A 9 24.04 19.25 -34.86
C ALA A 9 25.17 18.25 -34.62
N PRO A 10 26.12 18.56 -33.71
CA PRO A 10 27.13 17.59 -33.29
C PRO A 10 26.48 16.34 -32.70
N ALA A 11 27.08 15.17 -32.95
CA ALA A 11 26.57 13.88 -32.49
C ALA A 11 26.31 13.85 -30.97
N GLU A 12 27.21 14.46 -30.18
CA GLU A 12 27.07 14.57 -28.73
C GLU A 12 25.80 15.34 -28.30
N VAL A 13 25.46 16.42 -29.01
CA VAL A 13 24.26 17.22 -28.74
C VAL A 13 23.01 16.43 -29.11
N ILE A 14 23.04 15.74 -30.26
CA ILE A 14 21.93 14.88 -30.70
C ILE A 14 21.69 13.78 -29.66
N GLU A 15 22.75 13.20 -29.10
CA GLU A 15 22.64 12.13 -28.13
C GLU A 15 22.11 12.62 -26.78
N GLN A 16 22.58 13.76 -26.28
CA GLN A 16 22.02 14.39 -25.07
C GLN A 16 20.54 14.74 -25.21
N LEU A 17 20.14 15.29 -26.36
CA LEU A 17 18.74 15.58 -26.68
C LEU A 17 17.92 14.29 -26.76
N SER A 18 18.48 13.24 -27.36
CA SER A 18 17.81 11.94 -27.47
C SER A 18 17.58 11.31 -26.10
N VAL A 19 18.56 11.35 -25.20
CA VAL A 19 18.41 10.90 -23.81
C VAL A 19 17.36 11.73 -23.07
N SER A 20 17.39 13.05 -23.20
CA SER A 20 16.43 13.94 -22.52
C SER A 20 15.00 13.70 -22.98
N SER A 21 14.78 13.65 -24.31
CA SER A 21 13.47 13.35 -24.89
C SER A 21 12.98 11.93 -24.55
N PHE A 22 13.88 10.95 -24.45
CA PHE A 22 13.54 9.61 -24.01
C PHE A 22 13.02 9.62 -22.57
N ILE A 23 13.74 10.26 -21.64
CA ILE A 23 13.34 10.35 -20.23
C ILE A 23 11.99 11.07 -20.08
N GLU A 24 11.77 12.15 -20.83
CA GLU A 24 10.49 12.87 -20.84
C GLU A 24 9.34 12.05 -21.42
N GLY A 25 9.63 11.13 -22.33
CA GLY A 25 8.65 10.22 -22.94
C GLY A 25 8.28 9.00 -22.07
N LEU A 26 8.94 8.78 -20.93
CA LEU A 26 8.63 7.65 -20.06
C LEU A 26 7.24 7.81 -19.42
N ARG A 27 6.41 6.77 -19.53
CA ARG A 27 5.04 6.77 -18.97
C ARG A 27 5.03 6.80 -17.44
N ASP A 28 5.98 6.12 -16.82
CA ASP A 28 6.07 6.04 -15.36
C ASP A 28 7.01 7.14 -14.85
N PRO A 29 6.49 8.15 -14.11
CA PRO A 29 7.30 9.27 -13.64
C PRO A 29 8.37 8.85 -12.62
N GLU A 30 8.15 7.74 -11.90
CA GLU A 30 9.12 7.20 -10.94
C GLU A 30 10.33 6.61 -11.69
N ILE A 31 10.08 5.84 -12.75
CA ILE A 31 11.14 5.31 -13.62
C ILE A 31 11.89 6.47 -14.29
N GLY A 32 11.16 7.50 -14.76
CA GLY A 32 11.77 8.71 -15.32
C GLY A 32 12.71 9.43 -14.37
N GLN A 33 12.34 9.58 -13.09
CA GLN A 33 13.22 10.18 -12.09
C GLN A 33 14.47 9.33 -11.82
N LEU A 34 14.30 8.02 -11.67
CA LEU A 34 15.42 7.11 -11.41
C LEU A 34 16.44 7.11 -12.56
N VAL A 35 15.96 7.04 -13.80
CA VAL A 35 16.81 7.09 -15.00
C VAL A 35 17.50 8.46 -15.13
N ARG A 36 16.81 9.55 -14.78
CA ARG A 36 17.39 10.91 -14.79
C ARG A 36 18.52 11.08 -13.78
N LEU A 37 18.42 10.46 -12.60
CA LEU A 37 19.45 10.52 -11.57
C LEU A 37 20.76 9.84 -11.99
N ALA A 38 20.68 8.83 -12.86
CA ALA A 38 21.85 8.08 -13.33
C ALA A 38 22.72 8.82 -14.37
N ARG A 39 22.26 9.95 -14.92
CA ARG A 39 23.02 10.83 -15.83
C ARG A 39 23.68 10.10 -17.01
N HIS A 40 22.89 9.27 -17.70
CA HIS A 40 23.35 8.52 -18.87
C HIS A 40 23.89 9.42 -19.98
N LYS A 41 24.93 8.94 -20.66
CA LYS A 41 25.53 9.65 -21.80
C LYS A 41 24.98 9.17 -23.13
N SER A 42 24.43 7.95 -23.15
CA SER A 42 23.84 7.35 -24.33
C SER A 42 22.38 6.96 -24.11
N ILE A 43 21.62 6.95 -25.20
CA ILE A 43 20.22 6.51 -25.17
C ILE A 43 20.10 5.02 -24.88
N SER A 44 21.07 4.21 -25.29
CA SER A 44 21.12 2.77 -25.03
C SER A 44 21.25 2.46 -23.55
N GLU A 45 22.13 3.18 -22.83
CA GLU A 45 22.27 3.04 -21.36
C GLU A 45 20.98 3.44 -20.64
N ALA A 46 20.39 4.58 -21.03
CA ALA A 46 19.13 5.04 -20.46
C ALA A 46 17.99 4.03 -20.67
N LEU A 47 17.91 3.44 -21.87
CA LEU A 47 16.94 2.40 -22.19
C LEU A 47 17.17 1.13 -21.37
N ALA A 48 18.42 0.65 -21.30
CA ALA A 48 18.76 -0.55 -20.55
C ALA A 48 18.38 -0.42 -19.06
N GLN A 49 18.69 0.73 -18.44
CA GLN A 49 18.33 0.96 -17.06
C GLN A 49 16.82 1.08 -16.86
N ALA A 50 16.10 1.76 -17.75
CA ALA A 50 14.64 1.86 -17.67
C ALA A 50 14.00 0.46 -17.69
N LEU A 51 14.47 -0.42 -18.57
CA LEU A 51 14.01 -1.81 -18.67
C LEU A 51 14.36 -2.61 -17.42
N GLU A 52 15.55 -2.44 -16.87
CA GLU A 52 15.96 -3.11 -15.62
C GLU A 52 15.06 -2.73 -14.45
N ILE A 53 14.79 -1.42 -14.29
CA ILE A 53 13.89 -0.91 -13.25
C ILE A 53 12.48 -1.45 -13.46
N GLU A 54 11.96 -1.43 -14.70
CA GLU A 54 10.64 -1.95 -15.01
C GLU A 54 10.53 -3.44 -14.71
N ALA A 55 11.52 -4.24 -15.12
CA ALA A 55 11.58 -5.67 -14.84
C ALA A 55 11.63 -5.94 -13.32
N ALA A 56 12.44 -5.19 -12.57
CA ALA A 56 12.50 -5.30 -11.12
C ALA A 56 11.17 -4.93 -10.44
N LYS A 57 10.51 -3.88 -10.93
CA LYS A 57 9.18 -3.44 -10.45
C LYS A 57 8.09 -4.47 -10.78
N GLN A 58 8.15 -5.11 -11.94
CA GLN A 58 7.24 -6.20 -12.31
C GLN A 58 7.50 -7.47 -11.48
N ALA A 59 8.76 -7.84 -11.25
CA ALA A 59 9.13 -9.00 -10.46
C ALA A 59 8.74 -8.85 -8.97
N SER A 60 8.95 -7.66 -8.39
CA SER A 60 8.55 -7.36 -7.01
C SER A 60 7.03 -7.34 -6.80
N ARG A 61 6.24 -7.04 -7.83
CA ARG A 61 4.77 -7.18 -7.79
C ARG A 61 4.32 -8.66 -7.77
N GLY A 62 5.13 -9.57 -8.30
CA GLY A 62 4.81 -11.00 -8.41
C GLY A 62 4.98 -11.81 -7.11
N THR A 63 5.80 -11.35 -6.18
CA THR A 63 6.10 -12.08 -4.92
C THR A 63 5.15 -11.76 -3.77
N GLY A 64 4.22 -10.82 -3.97
CA GLY A 64 3.42 -10.23 -2.90
C GLY A 64 1.90 -10.34 -3.08
N LYS A 65 1.35 -11.52 -3.45
CA LYS A 65 -0.05 -11.80 -3.06
C LYS A 65 -0.08 -12.07 -1.55
N VAL A 66 0.18 -11.04 -0.75
CA VAL A 66 -0.17 -11.05 0.66
C VAL A 66 -1.69 -11.11 0.66
N ARG A 67 -2.25 -12.30 0.92
CA ARG A 67 -3.69 -12.42 1.20
C ARG A 67 -3.93 -11.54 2.42
N GLN A 68 -4.50 -10.35 2.22
CA GLN A 68 -5.07 -9.59 3.31
C GLN A 68 -6.16 -10.48 3.91
N VAL A 69 -5.84 -11.12 5.03
CA VAL A 69 -6.85 -11.70 5.90
C VAL A 69 -7.64 -10.50 6.40
N LYS A 70 -8.82 -10.28 5.82
CA LYS A 70 -9.84 -9.44 6.45
C LYS A 70 -10.08 -10.10 7.81
N THR A 71 -9.50 -9.55 8.87
CA THR A 71 -9.95 -9.81 10.22
C THR A 71 -11.38 -9.30 10.27
N TYR A 72 -12.32 -10.22 10.00
CA TYR A 72 -13.71 -9.99 10.32
C TYR A 72 -13.74 -9.60 11.78
N GLN A 73 -14.12 -8.35 12.01
CA GLN A 73 -14.32 -7.72 13.30
C GLN A 73 -14.98 -8.75 14.24
N TYR A 74 -14.17 -9.31 15.13
CA TYR A 74 -14.61 -10.15 16.24
C TYR A 74 -15.22 -9.23 17.30
N GLN A 75 -16.18 -8.39 16.93
CA GLN A 75 -16.85 -7.45 17.86
C GLN A 75 -18.35 -7.70 18.01
N ASP A 76 -18.93 -8.68 17.28
CA ASP A 76 -20.36 -9.02 17.41
C ASP A 76 -20.65 -10.34 18.14
N ARG A 77 -19.63 -11.14 18.50
CA ARG A 77 -19.86 -12.36 19.32
C ARG A 77 -19.80 -12.13 20.82
N GLU A 78 -19.09 -11.11 21.29
CA GLU A 78 -18.94 -10.83 22.72
C GLU A 78 -20.19 -10.18 23.33
N ARG A 79 -21.11 -9.59 22.54
CA ARG A 79 -22.34 -8.97 23.09
C ARG A 79 -23.47 -9.96 23.41
N LYS A 80 -23.30 -11.26 23.14
CA LYS A 80 -24.30 -12.30 23.47
C LYS A 80 -23.89 -13.22 24.61
N MET A 81 -22.66 -13.11 25.11
CA MET A 81 -22.24 -13.77 26.35
C MET A 81 -22.40 -12.75 27.49
N GLN A 82 -23.18 -13.09 28.51
CA GLN A 82 -23.48 -12.27 29.70
C GLN A 82 -24.46 -11.11 29.49
N LYS A 83 -25.71 -11.44 29.15
CA LYS A 83 -26.81 -10.76 29.85
C LYS A 83 -27.14 -11.59 31.08
N PRO A 84 -27.00 -11.05 32.30
CA PRO A 84 -27.40 -11.80 33.47
C PRO A 84 -28.89 -12.11 33.36
N ASN A 85 -29.25 -13.36 33.66
CA ASN A 85 -30.63 -13.80 33.66
C ASN A 85 -31.39 -12.99 34.72
N LYS A 86 -32.25 -12.06 34.28
CA LYS A 86 -32.97 -11.12 35.16
C LYS A 86 -33.71 -11.86 36.27
N ASN A 87 -34.23 -13.04 35.97
CA ASN A 87 -34.95 -13.89 36.92
C ASN A 87 -34.06 -14.35 38.10
N LEU A 88 -32.76 -14.57 37.85
CA LEU A 88 -31.81 -14.93 38.90
C LEU A 88 -31.46 -13.72 39.76
N ILE A 89 -31.28 -12.54 39.15
CA ILE A 89 -31.01 -11.30 39.88
C ILE A 89 -32.19 -10.93 40.78
N ASP A 90 -33.42 -11.04 40.26
CA ASP A 90 -34.62 -10.69 41.01
C ASP A 90 -34.86 -11.67 42.16
N SER A 91 -34.57 -12.96 41.96
CA SER A 91 -34.60 -13.96 43.03
C SER A 91 -33.55 -13.69 44.11
N ILE A 92 -32.33 -13.29 43.75
CA ILE A 92 -31.28 -12.96 44.72
C ILE A 92 -31.67 -11.71 45.53
N LYS A 93 -32.27 -10.70 44.89
CA LYS A 93 -32.75 -9.50 45.59
C LYS A 93 -33.86 -9.81 46.59
N ASP A 94 -34.84 -10.63 46.21
CA ASP A 94 -35.95 -11.02 47.09
C ASP A 94 -35.45 -11.79 48.33
N VAL A 95 -34.45 -12.67 48.16
CA VAL A 95 -33.81 -13.37 49.29
C VAL A 95 -33.06 -12.39 50.21
N LEU A 96 -32.33 -11.44 49.65
CA LEU A 96 -31.58 -10.43 50.42
C LEU A 96 -32.52 -9.50 51.18
N GLU A 97 -33.64 -9.07 50.59
CA GLU A 97 -34.64 -8.25 51.26
C GLU A 97 -35.26 -9.00 52.43
N LYS A 98 -35.65 -10.27 52.24
CA LYS A 98 -36.21 -11.11 53.31
C LYS A 98 -35.24 -11.31 54.48
N PHE A 99 -33.94 -11.42 54.20
CA PHE A 99 -32.92 -11.52 55.25
C PHE A 99 -32.73 -10.21 56.01
N ASN A 100 -32.85 -9.06 55.34
CA ASN A 100 -32.63 -7.75 55.95
C ASN A 100 -33.83 -7.28 56.81
N TYR A 101 -35.05 -7.75 56.52
CA TYR A 101 -36.22 -7.50 57.36
C TYR A 101 -36.27 -8.36 58.64
N GLY A 102 -35.57 -9.51 58.67
CA GLY A 102 -35.54 -10.42 59.83
C GLY A 102 -34.53 -10.05 60.93
N GLN A 103 -33.73 -9.00 60.75
CA GLN A 103 -32.70 -8.57 61.72
C GLN A 103 -33.07 -7.26 62.46
N ASN A 104 -34.23 -6.65 62.14
CA ASN A 104 -34.72 -5.41 62.76
C ASN A 104 -36.12 -5.57 63.39
N SER A 105 -36.40 -6.69 64.04
CA SER A 105 -37.61 -6.89 64.88
C SER A 105 -37.27 -7.53 66.20
#